data_AF-A0A4R3LMM1-F1
#
_entry.id   AF-A0A4R3LMM1-F1
#
_cell.length_a   1.000
_cell.length_b   1.000
_cell.length_c   1.000
_cell.angle_alpha   90.00
_cell.angle_beta   90.00
_cell.angle_gamma   90.00
#
_symmetry.space_group_name_H-M   'P 1'
#
loop_
_entity.id
_entity.type
_entity.pdbx_description
1 polymer ?
#
loop_
_entity_poly.entity_id
_entity_poly.type
_entity_poly.pdbx_seq_one_letter_code
_entity_poly.pdbx_strand_id
1 'polypeptide(L)'
;MVLTYTIEVTNAGSLPLANVQLSDPLPAGVESFEWTCAGAWCPNGSGNGAINELIPDLPIGAQLVYTVAAQLRTNPPAAIVNTVSATPGSIVRCAPSGSPPPCSADAVVRQNYNAIPMPIGGPWVVLLMVLGMVLVATRLRF
;
A
#
# COMPACT_ATOMS: atom_id res chain seq x y z
N MET A 1 -10.98 6.41 -0.88
CA MET A 1 -10.32 6.38 -2.21
C MET A 1 -9.89 4.94 -2.46
N VAL A 2 -9.99 4.45 -3.71
CA VAL A 2 -9.54 3.10 -4.07
C VAL A 2 -8.20 3.18 -4.80
N LEU A 3 -7.24 2.38 -4.36
CA LEU A 3 -5.97 2.16 -5.06
C LEU A 3 -5.97 0.73 -5.62
N THR A 4 -5.81 0.59 -6.93
CA THR A 4 -5.74 -0.72 -7.58
C THR A 4 -4.30 -1.04 -7.96
N TYR A 5 -3.85 -2.26 -7.64
CA TYR A 5 -2.53 -2.76 -8.02
C TYR A 5 -2.59 -4.26 -8.34
N THR A 6 -1.52 -4.77 -8.95
CA THR A 6 -1.40 -6.17 -9.33
C THR A 6 -0.24 -6.84 -8.63
N ILE A 7 -0.44 -8.08 -8.19
CA ILE A 7 0.59 -8.96 -7.66
C ILE A 7 0.78 -10.08 -8.67
N GLU A 8 2.02 -10.27 -9.11
CA GLU A 8 2.39 -11.34 -10.02
C GLU A 8 3.19 -12.40 -9.24
N VAL A 9 2.70 -13.63 -9.23
CA VAL A 9 3.38 -14.78 -8.61
C VAL A 9 3.80 -15.73 -9.70
N THR A 10 5.12 -15.90 -9.88
CA THR A 10 5.69 -16.68 -10.99
C THR A 10 6.69 -17.70 -10.47
N ASN A 11 6.58 -18.95 -10.90
CA ASN A 11 7.63 -19.94 -10.71
C ASN A 11 8.65 -19.87 -11.86
N ALA A 12 9.67 -19.04 -11.67
CA ALA A 12 10.80 -18.89 -12.60
C ALA A 12 11.90 -19.96 -12.41
N GLY A 13 11.70 -20.93 -11.53
CA GLY A 13 12.65 -22.01 -11.26
C GLY A 13 12.62 -23.11 -12.31
N SER A 14 13.49 -24.10 -12.14
CA SER A 14 13.57 -25.29 -13.00
C SER A 14 12.81 -26.50 -12.44
N LEU A 15 12.12 -26.34 -11.31
CA LEU A 15 11.37 -27.40 -10.64
C LEU A 15 9.96 -26.90 -10.30
N PRO A 16 8.94 -27.79 -10.33
CA PRO A 16 7.61 -27.44 -9.83
C PRO A 16 7.66 -27.14 -8.33
N LEU A 17 6.84 -26.19 -7.88
CA LEU A 17 6.67 -25.88 -6.47
C LEU A 17 5.33 -26.42 -5.99
N ALA A 18 5.28 -26.79 -4.72
CA ALA A 18 4.06 -27.21 -4.04
C ALA A 18 3.93 -26.48 -2.71
N ASN A 19 2.69 -26.33 -2.25
CA ASN A 19 2.34 -25.70 -0.98
C ASN A 19 2.99 -24.32 -0.82
N VAL A 20 2.83 -23.45 -1.82
CA VAL A 20 3.34 -22.08 -1.77
C VAL A 20 2.38 -21.23 -0.96
N GLN A 21 2.80 -20.82 0.23
CA GLN A 21 2.04 -19.90 1.07
C GLN A 21 2.25 -18.47 0.58
N LEU A 22 1.21 -17.87 0.00
CA LEU A 22 1.15 -16.45 -0.34
C LEU A 22 0.55 -15.66 0.81
N SER A 23 1.17 -14.55 1.18
CA SER A 23 0.71 -13.66 2.25
C SER A 23 0.89 -12.20 1.85
N ASP A 24 -0.20 -11.43 1.85
CA ASP A 24 -0.24 -9.98 1.67
C ASP A 24 -1.16 -9.36 2.75
N PRO A 25 -0.60 -8.96 3.90
CA PRO A 25 -1.36 -8.33 4.97
C PRO A 25 -1.80 -6.92 4.60
N LEU A 26 -2.92 -6.45 5.18
CA LEU A 26 -3.38 -5.07 4.98
C LEU A 26 -2.33 -4.07 5.47
N PRO A 27 -1.78 -3.20 4.60
CA PRO A 27 -0.74 -2.27 4.99
C PRO A 27 -1.32 -1.10 5.78
N ALA A 28 -0.45 -0.39 6.49
CA ALA A 28 -0.85 0.81 7.23
C ALA A 28 -1.45 1.85 6.28
N GLY A 29 -2.65 2.33 6.63
CA GLY A 29 -3.40 3.28 5.79
C GLY A 29 -4.44 2.66 4.88
N VAL A 30 -4.51 1.33 4.79
CA VAL A 30 -5.59 0.61 4.10
C VAL A 30 -6.63 0.14 5.12
N GLU A 31 -7.91 0.18 4.74
CA GLU A 31 -9.05 -0.33 5.50
C GLU A 31 -9.43 -1.74 5.06
N SER A 32 -9.49 -1.98 3.75
CA SER A 32 -9.86 -3.27 3.19
C SER A 32 -9.20 -3.52 1.83
N PHE A 33 -9.10 -4.80 1.49
CA PHE A 33 -8.80 -5.27 0.14
C PHE A 33 -10.03 -5.99 -0.41
N GLU A 34 -10.24 -5.86 -1.71
CA GLU A 34 -11.05 -6.75 -2.52
C GLU A 34 -10.16 -7.19 -3.68
N TRP A 35 -10.07 -8.49 -3.95
CA TRP A 35 -9.12 -8.99 -4.93
C TRP A 35 -9.69 -10.13 -5.77
N THR A 36 -9.14 -10.26 -6.98
CA THR A 36 -9.39 -11.37 -7.90
C THR A 36 -8.08 -12.03 -8.27
N CYS A 37 -8.10 -13.33 -8.55
CA CYS A 37 -6.95 -14.08 -9.04
C CYS A 37 -7.25 -14.61 -10.45
N ALA A 38 -6.34 -14.35 -11.37
CA ALA A 38 -6.34 -14.90 -12.72
C ALA A 38 -5.17 -15.86 -12.90
N GLY A 39 -5.48 -17.10 -13.28
CA GLY A 39 -4.50 -18.16 -13.52
C GLY A 39 -5.06 -19.54 -13.24
N ALA A 40 -4.50 -20.56 -13.87
CA ALA A 40 -5.03 -21.93 -13.75
C ALA A 40 -4.82 -22.56 -12.36
N TRP A 41 -3.92 -21.99 -11.54
CA TRP A 41 -3.55 -22.49 -10.21
C TRP A 41 -3.95 -21.54 -9.08
N CYS A 42 -4.88 -20.61 -9.35
CA CYS A 42 -5.45 -19.77 -8.31
C CYS A 42 -6.21 -20.65 -7.29
N PRO A 43 -5.87 -20.59 -6.00
CA PRO A 43 -6.61 -21.31 -4.95
C PRO A 43 -8.06 -20.86 -4.88
N ASN A 44 -8.29 -19.54 -4.95
CA ASN A 44 -9.61 -18.94 -5.09
C ASN A 44 -9.58 -17.89 -6.21
N GLY A 45 -10.66 -17.80 -6.98
CA GLY A 45 -10.77 -16.80 -8.05
C GLY A 45 -10.94 -15.36 -7.55
N SER A 46 -11.34 -15.18 -6.28
CA SER A 46 -11.52 -13.87 -5.65
C SER A 46 -11.63 -13.98 -4.12
N GLY A 47 -11.43 -12.88 -3.43
CA GLY A 47 -11.64 -12.77 -1.99
C GLY A 47 -11.63 -11.34 -1.47
N ASN A 48 -11.79 -11.22 -0.15
CA ASN A 48 -11.85 -9.96 0.56
C ASN A 48 -10.88 -9.97 1.74
N GLY A 49 -10.34 -8.82 2.10
CA GLY A 49 -9.34 -8.66 3.15
C GLY A 49 -7.94 -9.09 2.74
N ALA A 50 -7.05 -9.24 3.72
CA ALA A 50 -5.67 -9.67 3.51
C ALA A 50 -5.61 -10.97 2.69
N ILE A 51 -4.66 -11.06 1.77
CA ILE A 51 -4.43 -12.29 1.01
C ILE A 51 -3.62 -13.22 1.90
N ASN A 52 -4.14 -14.42 2.14
CA ASN A 52 -3.41 -15.47 2.83
C ASN A 52 -3.82 -16.82 2.22
N GLU A 53 -3.19 -17.18 1.12
CA GLU A 53 -3.59 -18.32 0.30
C GLU A 53 -2.50 -19.37 0.23
N LEU A 54 -2.92 -20.64 0.27
CA LEU A 54 -2.05 -21.77 0.00
C LEU A 54 -2.24 -22.20 -1.45
N ILE A 55 -1.22 -21.99 -2.28
CA ILE A 55 -1.17 -22.46 -3.67
C ILE A 55 -0.69 -23.92 -3.65
N PRO A 56 -1.55 -24.91 -3.96
CA PRO A 56 -1.19 -26.32 -3.81
C PRO A 56 -0.07 -26.72 -4.75
N ASP A 57 -0.16 -26.28 -6.01
CA ASP A 57 0.79 -26.60 -7.08
C ASP A 57 1.07 -25.34 -7.92
N LEU A 58 2.35 -25.08 -8.19
CA LEU A 58 2.81 -24.03 -9.09
C LEU A 58 3.88 -24.60 -10.04
N PRO A 59 3.48 -25.12 -11.21
CA PRO A 59 4.39 -25.71 -12.19
C PRO A 59 5.47 -24.74 -12.70
N ILE A 60 6.48 -25.28 -13.38
CA ILE A 60 7.54 -24.47 -14.01
C ILE A 60 6.92 -23.50 -15.01
N GLY A 61 7.26 -22.22 -14.90
CA GLY A 61 6.73 -21.17 -15.77
C GLY A 61 5.26 -20.81 -15.52
N ALA A 62 4.62 -21.42 -14.51
CA ALA A 62 3.28 -21.01 -14.10
C ALA A 62 3.31 -19.59 -13.50
N GLN A 63 2.25 -18.84 -13.82
CA GLN A 63 2.03 -17.47 -13.38
C GLN A 63 0.59 -17.32 -12.87
N LEU A 64 0.46 -16.59 -11.77
CA LEU A 64 -0.80 -16.15 -11.19
C LEU A 64 -0.76 -14.64 -11.05
N VAL A 65 -1.88 -13.98 -11.36
CA VAL A 65 -2.00 -12.53 -11.24
C VAL A 65 -3.16 -12.20 -10.32
N TYR A 66 -2.86 -11.58 -9.18
CA TYR A 66 -3.89 -11.02 -8.31
C TYR A 66 -4.11 -9.56 -8.64
N THR A 67 -5.35 -9.15 -8.85
CA THR A 67 -5.72 -7.74 -8.96
C THR A 67 -6.36 -7.32 -7.65
N VAL A 68 -5.74 -6.38 -6.94
CA VAL A 68 -6.17 -5.94 -5.62
C VAL A 68 -6.70 -4.51 -5.69
N ALA A 69 -7.94 -4.31 -5.25
CA ALA A 69 -8.55 -3.03 -4.99
C ALA A 69 -8.47 -2.71 -3.49
N ALA A 70 -7.56 -1.83 -3.13
CA ALA A 70 -7.32 -1.39 -1.75
C ALA A 70 -8.09 -0.12 -1.41
N GLN A 71 -8.98 -0.20 -0.42
CA GLN A 71 -9.66 0.96 0.13
C GLN A 71 -8.75 1.67 1.11
N LEU A 72 -8.37 2.91 0.81
CA LEU A 72 -7.55 3.73 1.69
C LEU A 72 -8.39 4.39 2.77
N ARG A 73 -7.84 4.49 3.99
CA ARG A 73 -8.37 5.33 5.07
C ARG A 73 -8.53 6.78 4.63
N THR A 74 -9.37 7.52 5.35
CA THR A 74 -9.58 8.96 5.12
C THR A 74 -8.33 9.82 5.35
N ASN A 75 -7.40 9.37 6.21
CA ASN A 75 -6.12 10.02 6.45
C ASN A 75 -4.99 8.97 6.53
N PRO A 76 -4.55 8.42 5.38
CA PRO A 76 -3.49 7.44 5.34
C PRO A 76 -2.12 8.11 5.57
N PRO A 77 -1.09 7.36 6.00
CA PRO A 77 0.26 7.88 6.15
C PRO A 77 0.81 8.40 4.80
N ALA A 78 1.82 9.26 4.86
CA ALA A 78 2.44 9.86 3.67
C ALA A 78 3.04 8.83 2.70
N ALA A 79 3.42 7.66 3.21
CA ALA A 79 3.81 6.52 2.41
C ALA A 79 3.03 5.28 2.88
N ILE A 80 2.41 4.60 1.91
CA ILE A 80 1.79 3.29 2.08
C ILE A 80 2.77 2.29 1.48
N VAL A 81 3.20 1.32 2.28
CA VAL A 81 4.10 0.24 1.86
C VAL A 81 3.31 -1.05 1.92
N ASN A 82 3.11 -1.68 0.76
CA ASN A 82 2.54 -3.02 0.66
C ASN A 82 3.68 -4.03 0.54
N THR A 83 3.64 -5.10 1.31
CA THR A 83 4.67 -6.14 1.33
C THR A 83 4.00 -7.48 1.14
N VAL A 84 4.19 -8.08 -0.04
CA VAL A 84 3.71 -9.42 -0.34
C VAL A 84 4.85 -10.42 -0.19
N SER A 85 4.53 -11.60 0.32
CA SER A 85 5.51 -12.68 0.52
C SER A 85 4.97 -14.02 0.00
N ALA A 86 5.85 -14.79 -0.65
CA ALA A 86 5.59 -16.16 -1.07
C ALA A 86 6.60 -17.10 -0.41
N THR A 87 6.09 -18.13 0.28
CA THR A 87 6.90 -19.13 0.98
C THR A 87 6.60 -20.52 0.42
N PRO A 88 7.45 -21.06 -0.46
CA PRO A 88 7.30 -22.43 -0.95
C PRO A 88 7.55 -23.46 0.15
N GLY A 89 6.89 -24.63 0.06
CA GLY A 89 7.14 -25.77 0.95
C GLY A 89 8.49 -26.47 0.73
N SER A 90 9.26 -26.04 -0.25
CA SER A 90 10.56 -26.60 -0.62
C SER A 90 11.69 -25.56 -0.49
N ILE A 91 12.93 -26.03 -0.41
CA ILE A 91 14.11 -25.16 -0.37
C ILE A 91 14.35 -24.59 -1.77
N VAL A 92 14.12 -23.29 -1.92
CA VAL A 92 14.34 -22.57 -3.18
C VAL A 92 15.21 -21.33 -2.98
N ARG A 93 15.45 -20.58 -4.06
CA ARG A 93 16.11 -19.28 -4.09
C ARG A 93 15.16 -18.29 -4.77
N CYS A 94 14.94 -17.15 -4.14
CA CYS A 94 14.09 -16.10 -4.70
C CYS A 94 14.82 -15.37 -5.82
N ALA A 95 14.14 -15.13 -6.94
CA ALA A 95 14.71 -14.32 -8.01
C ALA A 95 14.50 -12.81 -7.74
N PRO A 96 15.38 -11.92 -8.21
CA PRO A 96 16.69 -12.19 -8.83
C PRO A 96 17.84 -12.30 -7.81
N SER A 97 17.59 -11.97 -6.54
CA SER A 97 18.63 -11.80 -5.50
C SER A 97 19.26 -13.10 -5.00
N GLY A 98 18.61 -14.25 -5.25
CA GLY A 98 19.03 -15.54 -4.73
C GLY A 98 18.85 -15.68 -3.21
N SER A 99 18.01 -14.86 -2.57
CA SER A 99 17.76 -14.96 -1.13
C SER A 99 17.01 -16.26 -0.78
N PRO A 100 17.15 -16.78 0.46
CA PRO A 100 16.27 -17.84 0.93
C PRO A 100 14.83 -17.32 1.07
N PRO A 101 13.81 -18.20 1.02
CA PRO A 101 12.43 -17.85 1.35
C PRO A 101 12.30 -17.25 2.76
N PRO A 102 11.32 -16.37 3.00
CA PRO A 102 10.23 -15.97 2.10
C PRO A 102 10.68 -15.06 0.95
N CYS A 103 10.13 -15.28 -0.24
CA CYS A 103 10.32 -14.38 -1.38
C CYS A 103 9.40 -13.18 -1.24
N SER A 104 9.97 -12.02 -0.94
CA SER A 104 9.23 -10.80 -0.64
C SER A 104 9.32 -9.79 -1.78
N ALA A 105 8.23 -9.06 -2.02
CA ALA A 105 8.20 -7.91 -2.91
C ALA A 105 7.45 -6.75 -2.24
N ASP A 106 8.01 -5.55 -2.38
CA ASP A 106 7.47 -4.34 -1.77
C ASP A 106 7.03 -3.34 -2.84
N ALA A 107 5.86 -2.74 -2.65
CA ALA A 107 5.38 -1.62 -3.43
C ALA A 107 5.15 -0.41 -2.51
N VAL A 108 5.74 0.73 -2.85
CA VAL A 108 5.61 1.96 -2.06
C VAL A 108 4.82 2.98 -2.86
N VAL A 109 3.66 3.36 -2.32
CA VAL A 109 2.87 4.49 -2.83
C VAL A 109 3.05 5.67 -1.89
N ARG A 110 3.60 6.75 -2.42
CA ARG A 110 3.71 8.02 -1.69
C ARG A 110 2.51 8.87 -2.04
N GLN A 111 1.76 9.30 -1.01
CA GLN A 111 0.71 10.30 -1.18
C GLN A 111 1.39 11.59 -1.60
N ASN A 112 1.37 11.90 -2.89
CA ASN A 112 1.87 13.16 -3.40
C ASN A 112 0.77 14.22 -3.14
N TYR A 113 0.59 14.56 -1.86
CA TYR A 113 -0.18 15.73 -1.50
C TYR A 113 0.61 16.92 -2.03
N ASN A 114 0.34 17.35 -3.26
CA ASN A 114 0.75 18.67 -3.70
C ASN A 114 0.16 19.61 -2.64
N ALA A 115 1.01 20.19 -1.80
CA ALA A 115 0.58 21.24 -0.90
C ALA A 115 -0.06 22.28 -1.81
N ILE A 116 -1.39 22.43 -1.73
CA ILE A 116 -2.03 23.60 -2.30
C ILE A 116 -1.40 24.72 -1.48
N PRO A 117 -0.58 25.62 -2.05
CA PRO A 117 -0.11 26.75 -1.28
C PRO A 117 -1.36 27.44 -0.78
N MET A 118 -1.54 27.47 0.55
CA MET A 118 -2.54 28.33 1.15
C MET A 118 -2.32 29.73 0.56
N PRO A 119 -3.34 30.36 -0.07
CA PRO A 119 -3.16 31.70 -0.59
C PRO A 119 -2.97 32.66 0.59
N ILE A 120 -1.72 32.80 1.03
CA ILE A 120 -1.23 33.92 1.83
C ILE A 120 -1.29 35.16 0.93
N GLY A 121 -2.50 35.67 0.74
CA GLY A 121 -2.82 36.79 -0.15
C GLY A 121 -4.31 37.06 -0.34
N GLY A 122 -5.21 36.19 0.13
CA GLY A 122 -6.65 36.47 0.12
C GLY A 122 -7.05 37.44 1.25
N PRO A 123 -7.92 38.45 1.00
CA PRO A 123 -8.30 39.49 1.96
C PRO A 123 -9.05 38.99 3.22
N TRP A 124 -9.33 37.68 3.31
CA TRP A 124 -10.11 37.07 4.39
C TRP A 124 -9.26 36.50 5.54
N VAL A 125 -7.94 36.38 5.40
CA VAL A 125 -7.07 35.74 6.42
C VAL A 125 -6.64 36.72 7.53
N VAL A 126 -6.67 38.03 7.30
CA VAL A 126 -6.19 39.03 8.28
C VAL A 126 -7.23 39.37 9.36
N LEU A 127 -8.51 39.01 9.18
CA LEU A 127 -9.58 39.49 10.08
C LEU A 127 -9.69 38.74 11.42
N LEU A 128 -9.03 37.58 11.59
CA LEU A 128 -9.19 36.72 12.78
C LEU A 128 -8.05 36.79 13.81
N MET A 129 -6.92 37.46 13.54
CA MET A 129 -5.76 37.48 14.46
C MET A 129 -5.53 38.80 15.21
N VAL A 130 -6.49 39.75 15.22
CA VAL A 130 -6.40 40.92 16.10
C VAL A 130 -7.63 41.02 16.98
N LEU A 131 -7.78 40.06 17.91
CA LEU A 131 -8.64 40.21 19.07
C LEU A 131 -7.80 39.98 20.34
N GLY A 132 -7.27 41.06 20.89
CA GLY A 132 -6.50 41.06 22.14
C GLY A 132 -6.26 42.47 22.68
N MET A 133 -7.22 42.95 23.50
CA MET A 133 -7.10 43.78 24.72
C MET A 133 -5.68 44.33 25.08
N VAL A 134 -5.41 45.55 25.58
CA VAL A 134 -6.15 46.45 26.50
C VAL A 134 -5.31 47.71 26.84
N LEU A 135 -5.99 48.83 27.15
CA LEU A 135 -5.69 50.03 28.00
C LEU A 135 -4.43 50.94 27.84
N VAL A 136 -4.75 52.24 27.61
CA VAL A 136 -4.28 53.49 28.29
C VAL A 136 -2.80 53.88 28.26
N ALA A 137 -2.49 55.06 27.68
CA ALA A 137 -1.92 56.21 28.39
C ALA A 137 -1.70 57.44 27.47
N THR A 138 -2.05 58.60 28.01
CA THR A 138 -1.92 59.96 27.50
C THR A 138 -0.48 60.42 27.25
N ARG A 139 -0.28 61.32 26.26
CA ARG A 139 0.39 62.64 26.46
C ARG A 139 0.30 63.55 25.23
N LEU A 140 -0.26 64.74 25.45
CA LEU A 140 -0.09 65.97 24.64
C LEU A 140 1.39 66.36 24.54
N ARG A 141 1.81 66.96 23.41
CA ARG A 141 2.60 68.20 23.38
C ARG A 141 2.26 69.01 22.12
N PHE A 142 2.30 70.33 22.32
CA PHE A 142 1.87 71.44 21.47
C PHE A 142 2.49 71.46 20.06
#